data_AF-A0A1L5F3R0-F1
#
_entry.id   AF-A0A1L5F3R0-F1
#
_cell.length_a   1.000
_cell.length_b   1.000
_cell.length_c   1.000
_cell.angle_alpha   90.00
_cell.angle_beta   90.00
_cell.angle_gamma   90.00
#
_symmetry.space_group_name_H-M   'P 1'
#
loop_
_entity.id
_entity.type
_entity.pdbx_description
1 polymer ?
#
loop_
_entity_poly.entity_id
_entity_poly.type
_entity_poly.pdbx_seq_one_letter_code
_entity_poly.pdbx_strand_id
1 'polypeptide(L)'
;MIKFKELIKPIIQNPLKYTERALRDIKRTHHNDERLRQILLNPKKVDIYGKNTFIIQGRKTAKMKVEIIEGKYLLVHWFEYNKTLII
;
A
#
# COMPACT_ATOMS: atom_id res chain seq x y z
N MET A 1 5.81 10.98 -10.62
CA MET A 1 5.68 9.69 -9.90
C MET A 1 7.01 9.13 -9.37
N ILE A 2 8.16 9.76 -9.66
CA ILE A 2 9.50 9.26 -9.27
C ILE A 2 9.76 9.35 -7.75
N LYS A 3 9.31 10.43 -7.09
CA LYS A 3 9.58 10.72 -5.66
C LYS A 3 9.10 9.66 -4.67
N PHE A 4 7.89 9.11 -4.84
CA PHE A 4 7.35 8.12 -3.90
C PHE A 4 8.09 6.78 -3.99
N LYS A 5 8.30 6.29 -5.22
CA LYS A 5 8.97 5.00 -5.45
C LYS A 5 10.41 5.02 -4.91
N GLU A 6 11.15 6.10 -5.13
CA GLU A 6 12.50 6.27 -4.57
C GLU A 6 12.49 6.34 -3.04
N LEU A 7 11.52 7.06 -2.47
CA LEU A 7 11.36 7.19 -1.01
C LEU A 7 11.12 5.83 -0.34
N ILE A 8 10.26 4.99 -0.91
CA ILE A 8 9.90 3.71 -0.29
C ILE A 8 10.82 2.54 -0.66
N LYS A 9 11.62 2.64 -1.73
CA LYS A 9 12.52 1.57 -2.21
C LYS A 9 13.45 0.99 -1.13
N PRO A 10 14.08 1.78 -0.25
CA PRO A 10 14.87 1.22 0.85
C PRO A 10 13.98 0.64 1.98
N ILE A 11 12.79 1.20 2.18
CA ILE A 11 11.88 0.86 3.29
C ILE A 11 11.12 -0.44 3.01
N ILE A 12 10.73 -0.65 1.75
CA ILE A 12 9.91 -1.79 1.32
C ILE A 12 10.65 -3.13 1.34
N GLN A 13 11.95 -3.14 1.61
CA GLN A 13 12.69 -4.37 1.88
C GLN A 13 12.36 -4.91 3.29
N ASN A 14 12.02 -4.03 4.23
CA ASN A 14 11.61 -4.43 5.57
C ASN A 14 10.21 -5.09 5.56
N PRO A 15 9.88 -5.87 6.59
CA PRO A 15 8.52 -6.39 6.78
C PRO A 15 7.50 -5.24 6.82
N LEU A 16 6.41 -5.40 6.07
CA LEU A 16 5.28 -4.46 6.15
C LEU A 16 4.61 -4.62 7.52
N LYS A 17 4.30 -3.49 8.16
CA LYS A 17 3.48 -3.48 9.37
C LYS A 17 2.04 -3.22 8.98
N TYR A 18 1.12 -3.76 9.77
CA TYR A 18 -0.30 -3.68 9.50
C TYR A 18 -1.04 -3.25 10.75
N THR A 19 -2.00 -2.35 10.59
CA THR A 19 -3.04 -2.16 11.59
C THR A 19 -3.98 -3.37 11.60
N GLU A 20 -4.73 -3.58 12.68
CA GLU A 20 -5.73 -4.65 12.74
C GLU A 20 -6.76 -4.57 11.61
N ARG A 21 -7.15 -3.34 11.23
CA ARG A 21 -8.04 -3.10 10.11
C ARG A 21 -7.43 -3.62 8.80
N ALA A 22 -6.19 -3.23 8.50
CA ALA A 22 -5.50 -3.68 7.29
C ALA A 22 -5.36 -5.21 7.26
N LEU A 23 -5.06 -5.86 8.39
CA LEU A 23 -5.00 -7.33 8.45
C LEU A 23 -6.35 -7.97 8.06
N ARG A 24 -7.47 -7.43 8.56
CA ARG A 24 -8.81 -7.90 8.18
C ARG A 24 -9.09 -7.69 6.69
N ASP A 25 -8.73 -6.53 6.16
CA ASP A 25 -8.95 -6.17 4.75
C ASP A 25 -8.15 -7.08 3.80
N ILE A 26 -6.88 -7.34 4.12
CA ILE A 26 -5.99 -8.20 3.33
C ILE A 26 -6.49 -9.64 3.36
N LYS A 27 -6.91 -10.13 4.53
CA LYS A 27 -7.51 -11.47 4.67
C LYS A 27 -8.79 -11.61 3.82
N ARG A 28 -9.67 -10.60 3.85
CA ARG A 28 -10.93 -10.60 3.05
C ARG A 28 -10.69 -10.57 1.55
N THR A 29 -9.64 -9.89 1.11
CA THR A 29 -9.33 -9.75 -0.31
C THR A 29 -8.47 -10.89 -0.85
N HIS A 30 -8.06 -11.85 0.00
CA HIS A 30 -7.14 -12.95 -0.33
C HIS A 30 -5.82 -12.46 -0.96
N HIS A 31 -5.35 -11.29 -0.53
CA HIS A 31 -4.07 -10.75 -0.97
C HIS A 31 -2.97 -11.13 0.04
N ASN A 32 -1.72 -11.10 -0.42
CA ASN A 32 -0.54 -11.38 0.40
C ASN A 32 0.47 -10.23 0.34
N ASP A 33 1.46 -10.26 1.23
CA ASP A 33 2.53 -9.27 1.34
C ASP A 33 3.18 -8.93 0.00
N GLU A 34 3.49 -9.96 -0.79
CA GLU A 34 4.13 -9.80 -2.10
C GLU A 34 3.28 -8.95 -3.07
N ARG A 35 1.97 -9.21 -3.11
CA ARG A 35 1.06 -8.46 -3.97
C ARG A 35 0.93 -7.00 -3.55
N LEU A 36 0.88 -6.73 -2.23
CA LEU A 36 0.90 -5.36 -1.72
C LEU A 36 2.21 -4.65 -2.09
N ARG A 37 3.35 -5.32 -1.97
CA ARG A 37 4.65 -4.75 -2.38
C ARG A 37 4.70 -4.38 -3.85
N GLN A 38 4.12 -5.20 -4.74
CA GLN A 38 4.03 -4.88 -6.16
C GLN A 38 3.20 -3.61 -6.43
N ILE A 39 2.10 -3.43 -5.70
CA ILE A 39 1.27 -2.22 -5.80
C ILE A 39 2.03 -0.99 -5.30
N LEU A 40 2.77 -1.13 -4.19
CA LEU A 40 3.61 -0.08 -3.62
C LEU A 40 4.75 0.33 -4.56
N LEU A 41 5.42 -0.65 -5.19
CA LEU A 41 6.55 -0.41 -6.11
C LEU A 41 6.13 0.17 -7.46
N ASN A 42 4.91 -0.14 -7.89
CA ASN A 42 4.38 0.27 -9.19
C ASN A 42 2.97 0.86 -9.03
N PRO A 43 2.83 1.98 -8.29
CA PRO A 43 1.53 2.61 -8.10
C PRO A 43 1.12 3.29 -9.40
N LYS A 44 -0.18 3.30 -9.69
CA LYS A 44 -0.75 4.09 -10.78
C LYS A 44 -0.92 5.56 -10.38
N LYS A 45 -1.30 5.79 -9.12
CA LYS A 45 -1.46 7.12 -8.53
C LYS A 45 -1.07 7.07 -7.05
N VAL A 46 -0.50 8.17 -6.58
CA VAL A 46 -0.20 8.38 -5.16
C VAL A 46 -0.69 9.77 -4.79
N ASP A 47 -1.57 9.84 -3.79
CA ASP A 47 -2.03 11.07 -3.18
C ASP A 47 -1.35 11.22 -1.81
N ILE A 48 -0.81 12.40 -1.51
CA ILE A 48 -0.06 12.66 -0.28
C ILE A 48 -1.00 13.28 0.75
N TYR A 49 -0.96 12.76 1.98
CA TYR A 49 -1.74 13.28 3.10
C TYR A 49 -0.81 13.52 4.29
N GLY A 50 -0.52 14.78 4.60
CA GLY A 50 0.48 15.11 5.63
C GLY A 50 1.90 14.75 5.20
N LYS A 51 2.81 14.61 6.17
CA LYS A 51 4.25 14.44 5.89
C LYS A 51 4.62 13.06 5.36
N ASN A 52 4.05 12.00 5.94
CA ASN A 52 4.49 10.62 5.71
C ASN A 52 3.35 9.66 5.34
N THR A 53 2.14 10.16 5.13
CA THR A 53 0.97 9.32 4.81
C THR A 53 0.61 9.45 3.34
N PHE A 54 0.29 8.32 2.71
CA PHE A 54 0.05 8.23 1.28
C PHE A 54 -1.18 7.36 1.01
N ILE A 55 -2.01 7.79 0.06
CA ILE A 55 -3.06 6.96 -0.54
C ILE A 55 -2.54 6.48 -1.88
N ILE A 56 -2.42 5.17 -2.01
CA ILE A 56 -1.84 4.53 -3.18
C ILE A 56 -2.94 3.83 -3.93
N GLN A 57 -2.98 4.09 -5.24
CA GLN A 57 -3.89 3.44 -6.15
C GLN A 57 -3.05 2.59 -7.11
N GLY A 58 -3.30 1.28 -7.12
CA GLY A 58 -2.68 0.33 -8.05
C GLY A 58 -3.43 0.27 -9.39
N ARG A 59 -3.64 -0.95 -9.92
CA ARG A 59 -4.65 -1.16 -10.99
C ARG A 59 -6.02 -0.63 -10.52
N LYS A 60 -6.99 -0.43 -11.45
CA LYS A 60 -8.31 0.22 -11.20
C LYS A 60 -9.05 -0.24 -9.93
N THR A 61 -8.66 -1.40 -9.40
CA THR A 61 -9.26 -2.14 -8.31
C THR A 61 -8.59 -1.97 -6.95
N ALA A 62 -7.30 -1.60 -6.86
CA ALA A 62 -6.54 -1.65 -5.62
C ALA A 62 -6.27 -0.26 -5.04
N LYS A 63 -6.67 -0.01 -3.79
CA LYS A 63 -6.37 1.22 -3.05
C LYS A 63 -5.82 0.87 -1.66
N MET A 64 -4.88 1.65 -1.15
CA MET A 64 -4.38 1.48 0.21
C MET A 64 -3.92 2.80 0.82
N LYS A 65 -4.02 2.91 2.14
CA LYS A 65 -3.34 3.98 2.89
C LYS A 65 -2.12 3.42 3.58
N VAL A 66 -0.98 4.04 3.33
CA VAL A 66 0.29 3.68 3.98
C VAL A 66 0.92 4.87 4.66
N GLU A 67 1.69 4.60 5.69
CA GLU A 67 2.45 5.59 6.43
C GLU A 67 3.89 5.14 6.62
N ILE A 68 4.84 6.05 6.42
CA ILE A 68 6.24 5.81 6.79
C ILE A 68 6.42 6.14 8.27
N ILE A 69 6.73 5.12 9.06
CA ILE A 69 6.99 5.23 10.50
C ILE A 69 8.48 5.05 10.78
N GLU A 70 9.03 5.95 11.59
CA GLU A 70 10.44 5.98 12.01
C GLU A 70 11.46 5.99 10.84
N GLY A 71 11.01 6.36 9.63
CA GLY A 71 11.83 6.28 8.40
C GLY A 71 12.25 4.87 7.99
N LYS A 72 11.75 3.83 8.67
CA LYS A 72 12.23 2.43 8.52
C LYS A 72 11.15 1.44 8.13
N TYR A 73 9.89 1.69 8.47
CA TYR A 73 8.81 0.75 8.16
C TYR A 73 7.66 1.43 7.43
N LEU A 74 6.96 0.65 6.62
CA LEU A 74 5.67 1.02 6.04
C LEU A 74 4.57 0.39 6.89
N LEU A 75 3.71 1.23 7.46
CA LEU A 75 2.49 0.83 8.14
C LEU A 75 1.31 0.95 7.17
N VAL A 76 0.65 -0.18 6.89
CA VAL A 76 -0.58 -0.22 6.11
C VAL A 76 -1.77 -0.03 7.06
N HIS A 77 -2.55 1.03 6.81
CA HIS A 77 -3.70 1.42 7.61
C HIS A 77 -5.01 0.75 7.15
N TRP A 78 -5.17 0.58 5.85
CA TRP A 78 -6.28 -0.14 5.25
C TRP A 78 -5.93 -0.55 3.82
N PHE A 79 -6.62 -1.56 3.34
CA PHE A 79 -6.51 -2.05 1.97
C PHE A 79 -7.90 -2.23 1.38
N GLU A 80 -8.09 -1.80 0.15
CA GLU A 80 -9.33 -2.00 -0.59
C GLU A 80 -8.97 -2.63 -1.93
N TYR A 81 -9.63 -3.73 -2.25
CA TYR A 81 -9.52 -4.35 -3.55
C TYR A 81 -10.91 -4.65 -4.09
N ASN A 82 -11.38 -3.81 -5.01
CA ASN A 82 -12.61 -4.08 -5.74
C ASN A 82 -12.31 -5.12 -6.80
N LYS A 83 -12.72 -6.37 -6.60
CA LYS A 83 -12.87 -7.28 -7.75
C LYS A 83 -14.00 -6.68 -8.59
N THR A 84 -13.70 -5.78 -9.53
CA THR A 84 -14.65 -5.55 -10.62
C THR A 84 -14.79 -6.93 -11.25
N LEU A 85 -15.95 -7.56 -11.06
CA LEU A 85 -16.37 -8.66 -11.89
C LEU A 85 -16.20 -8.16 -13.32
N ILE A 86 -15.20 -8.70 -14.02
CA ILE A 86 -15.28 -8.74 -15.47
C ILE A 86 -16.38 -9.78 -15.69
N ILE A 87 -17.61 -9.28 -15.84
CA ILE A 87 -18.74 -10.05 -16.38
C ILE A 87 -18.46 -10.21 -17.87
#